data_AF-A0A764RDL9-F1
#
_entry.id   AF-A0A764RDL9-F1
#
_cell.length_a   1.000
_cell.length_b   1.000
_cell.length_c   1.000
_cell.angle_alpha   90.00
_cell.angle_beta   90.00
_cell.angle_gamma   90.00
#
_symmetry.space_group_name_H-M   'P 1'
#
loop_
_entity.id
_entity.type
_entity.pdbx_description
1 polymer ?
#
loop_
_entity_poly.entity_id
_entity_poly.type
_entity_poly.pdbx_seq_one_letter_code
_entity_poly.pdbx_strand_id
1 'polypeptide(L)' 'MSKYTDLITNYHATKPKFVEHIDLVTRPLAETSAAINGLINAFDIDHATGIQLDILGQWIGLSRIVSQPISGVYFSWD' A
#
# COMPACT_ATOMS: atom_id res chain seq x y z
N MET A 1 -2.65 18.64 -2.33
CA MET A 1 -2.56 19.56 -1.18
C MET A 1 -2.97 18.80 0.05
N SER A 2 -2.21 18.98 1.14
CA SER A 2 -2.49 18.41 2.44
C SER A 2 -3.81 18.94 3.01
N LYS A 3 -4.60 18.07 3.69
CA LYS A 3 -5.85 18.43 4.39
C LYS A 3 -5.70 19.58 5.40
N TYR A 4 -4.47 19.84 5.84
CA TYR A 4 -4.20 20.93 6.79
C TYR A 4 -4.20 22.31 6.13
N THR A 5 -4.10 22.39 4.79
CA THR A 5 -4.26 23.65 4.05
C THR A 5 -5.69 24.19 4.12
N ASP A 6 -6.68 23.32 4.33
CA ASP A 6 -8.08 23.71 4.54
C ASP A 6 -8.31 24.43 5.88
N LEU A 7 -7.34 24.38 6.80
CA LEU A 7 -7.39 25.04 8.10
C LEU A 7 -6.72 26.43 8.09
N ILE A 8 -6.24 26.89 6.93
CA ILE A 8 -5.60 28.20 6.80
C ILE A 8 -6.66 29.29 6.95
N THR A 9 -6.42 30.23 7.87
CA THR A 9 -7.33 31.36 8.07
C THR A 9 -7.34 32.31 6.86
N ASN A 10 -8.46 33.03 6.67
CA ASN A 10 -8.66 33.96 5.55
C ASN A 10 -7.51 34.98 5.36
N TYR A 11 -6.86 35.38 6.45
CA TYR A 11 -5.74 36.32 6.42
C TYR A 11 -4.51 35.78 5.65
N HIS A 12 -4.32 34.47 5.62
CA HIS A 12 -3.19 33.81 4.96
C HIS A 12 -3.58 33.04 3.69
N ALA A 13 -4.87 32.85 3.43
CA ALA A 13 -5.38 32.05 2.30
C ALA A 13 -4.89 32.56 0.92
N THR A 14 -4.67 33.85 0.78
CA THR A 14 -4.19 34.47 -0.48
C THR A 14 -2.67 34.58 -0.57
N LYS A 15 -1.91 34.06 0.41
CA LYS A 15 -0.44 34.16 0.46
C LYS A 15 0.18 32.84 -0.01
N PRO A 16 0.57 32.70 -1.29
CA PRO A 16 0.93 31.40 -1.88
C PRO A 16 2.07 30.69 -1.14
N LYS A 17 3.13 31.42 -0.79
CA LYS A 17 4.27 30.86 -0.03
C LYS A 17 3.87 30.31 1.35
N PHE A 18 2.86 30.88 1.98
CA PHE A 18 2.37 30.38 3.27
C PHE A 18 1.63 29.05 3.07
N VAL A 19 0.74 28.99 2.09
CA VAL A 19 -0.02 27.78 1.75
C VAL A 19 0.93 26.64 1.36
N GLU A 20 1.91 26.93 0.48
CA GLU A 20 2.94 25.98 0.07
C GLU A 20 3.79 25.49 1.25
N HIS A 21 4.15 26.38 2.18
CA HIS A 21 4.93 25.99 3.36
C HIS A 21 4.13 25.04 4.26
N ILE A 22 2.86 25.35 4.54
CA ILE A 22 1.99 24.48 5.33
C ILE A 22 1.80 23.11 4.65
N ASP A 23 1.60 23.09 3.34
CA ASP A 23 1.49 21.84 2.58
C ASP A 23 2.80 21.04 2.67
N LEU A 24 3.94 21.69 2.44
CA LEU A 24 5.27 21.06 2.49
C LEU A 24 5.57 20.38 3.83
N VAL A 25 5.27 21.04 4.95
CA VAL A 25 5.61 20.49 6.28
C VAL A 25 4.60 19.45 6.77
N THR A 26 3.35 19.53 6.32
CA THR A 26 2.29 18.64 6.81
C THR A 26 2.05 17.43 5.91
N ARG A 27 2.30 17.52 4.60
CA ARG A 27 2.05 16.45 3.64
C ARG A 27 2.83 15.17 3.97
N PRO A 28 4.14 15.19 4.25
CA PRO A 28 4.87 13.96 4.56
C PRO A 28 4.34 13.25 5.82
N LEU A 29 3.85 14.02 6.80
CA LEU A 29 3.26 13.46 8.03
C LEU A 29 1.93 12.77 7.74
N ALA A 30 1.08 13.39 6.92
CA ALA A 30 -0.19 12.80 6.49
C ALA A 30 0.03 11.54 5.63
N GLU A 31 0.95 11.60 4.67
CA GLU A 31 1.30 10.47 3.80
C GLU A 31 1.91 9.31 4.60
N THR A 32 2.80 9.60 5.57
CA THR A 32 3.36 8.58 6.47
C THR A 32 2.26 7.91 7.29
N SER A 33 1.33 8.69 7.86
CA SER A 33 0.21 8.13 8.61
C SER A 33 -0.68 7.25 7.72
N ALA A 34 -0.96 7.68 6.48
CA ALA A 34 -1.72 6.89 5.52
C ALA A 34 -1.01 5.58 5.15
N ALA A 35 0.31 5.63 4.92
CA ALA A 35 1.12 4.45 4.62
C ALA A 35 1.12 3.45 5.79
N ILE A 36 1.31 3.92 7.03
CA ILE A 36 1.28 3.08 8.23
C ILE A 36 -0.09 2.44 8.42
N ASN A 37 -1.17 3.21 8.26
CA ASN A 37 -2.53 2.66 8.34
C ASN A 37 -2.79 1.62 7.22
N GLY A 38 -2.20 1.82 6.05
CA GLY A 38 -2.28 0.89 4.92
C GLY A 38 -1.57 -0.45 5.16
N LEU A 39 -0.62 -0.53 6.11
CA LEU A 39 0.09 -1.78 6.41
C LEU A 39 -0.84 -2.89 6.87
N ILE A 40 -1.92 -2.54 7.60
CA ILE A 40 -2.89 -3.53 8.07
C ILE A 40 -3.51 -4.25 6.88
N ASN A 41 -3.99 -3.50 5.89
CA ASN A 41 -4.59 -4.08 4.68
C ASN A 41 -3.53 -4.79 3.81
N ALA A 42 -2.35 -4.19 3.66
CA ALA A 42 -1.26 -4.78 2.86
C ALA A 42 -0.80 -6.16 3.38
N PHE A 43 -0.98 -6.45 4.67
CA PHE A 43 -0.64 -7.73 5.32
C PHE A 43 -1.87 -8.45 5.88
N ASP A 44 -3.06 -8.15 5.37
CA ASP A 44 -4.27 -8.93 5.65
C ASP A 44 -4.40 -10.07 4.63
N ILE A 45 -4.64 -11.30 5.07
CA ILE A 45 -4.66 -12.46 4.16
C ILE A 45 -5.74 -12.35 3.08
N ASP A 46 -6.86 -11.69 3.39
CA ASP A 46 -7.98 -11.52 2.47
C ASP A 46 -7.71 -10.44 1.40
N HIS A 47 -6.74 -9.55 1.63
CA HIS A 47 -6.50 -8.38 0.79
C HIS A 47 -5.06 -8.27 0.25
N ALA A 48 -4.08 -8.89 0.90
CA ALA A 48 -2.68 -8.80 0.55
C ALA A 48 -2.42 -9.33 -0.87
N THR A 49 -1.52 -8.68 -1.59
CA THR A 49 -1.09 -9.09 -2.93
C THR A 49 0.42 -9.01 -3.07
N GLY A 50 0.97 -9.55 -4.17
CA GLY A 50 2.40 -9.50 -4.47
C GLY A 50 3.30 -9.99 -3.32
N ILE A 51 4.38 -9.25 -3.06
CA ILE A 51 5.42 -9.61 -2.08
C ILE A 51 4.86 -9.68 -0.66
N GLN A 52 3.88 -8.86 -0.30
CA GLN A 52 3.30 -8.85 1.04
C GLN A 52 2.54 -10.16 1.32
N LEU A 53 1.76 -10.65 0.37
CA LEU A 53 1.11 -11.96 0.50
C LEU A 53 2.13 -13.12 0.44
N ASP A 54 3.25 -12.97 -0.27
CA ASP A 54 4.35 -13.95 -0.20
C ASP A 54 4.97 -14.02 1.19
N ILE A 55 5.17 -12.87 1.83
CA ILE A 55 5.64 -12.79 3.22
C ILE A 55 4.64 -13.49 4.14
N LEU A 56 3.34 -13.23 4.02
CA LEU A 56 2.32 -13.95 4.80
C LEU A 56 2.41 -15.48 4.59
N GLY A 57 2.56 -15.92 3.34
CA GLY A 57 2.73 -17.34 3.00
C GLY A 57 3.92 -17.99 3.71
N GLN A 58 5.04 -17.28 3.86
CA GLN A 58 6.21 -17.75 4.62
C GLN A 58 5.89 -17.95 6.10
N TRP A 59 5.09 -17.07 6.71
CA TRP A 59 4.71 -17.17 8.13
C TRP A 59 3.65 -18.25 8.38
N ILE A 60 2.73 -18.43 7.44
CA ILE A 60 1.67 -19.45 7.50
C ILE A 60 2.22 -20.84 7.15
N GLY A 61 3.33 -20.91 6.42
CA GLY A 61 3.91 -22.16 5.92
C GLY A 61 3.23 -22.67 4.65
N LEU A 62 2.58 -21.78 3.88
CA LEU A 62 1.92 -22.10 2.61
C LEU A 62 2.53 -21.28 1.47
N SER A 63 3.10 -22.00 0.51
CA SER A 63 3.57 -21.41 -0.75
C SER A 63 2.38 -21.13 -1.67
N ARG A 64 2.50 -20.12 -2.53
CA ARG A 64 1.58 -19.94 -3.67
C ARG A 64 1.66 -21.07 -4.69
N ILE A 65 2.77 -21.81 -4.68
CA ILE A 65 2.99 -22.93 -5.59
C ILE A 65 2.32 -24.16 -4.98
N VAL A 66 1.22 -24.59 -5.61
CA VAL A 66 0.55 -25.83 -5.27
C VAL A 66 1.17 -26.96 -6.08
N SER A 67 1.89 -27.85 -5.41
CA SER A 67 2.41 -29.07 -6.02
C SER A 67 1.27 -30.08 -6.20
N GLN A 68 0.52 -29.98 -7.31
CA GLN A 68 -0.40 -31.04 -7.72
C GLN A 68 0.28 -31.99 -8.71
N PRO A 69 0.12 -33.32 -8.57
CA PRO A 69 0.51 -34.24 -9.62
C PRO A 69 -0.33 -33.95 -10.86
N ILE A 70 0.32 -33.74 -12.01
CA ILE A 70 -0.40 -33.61 -13.27
C ILE A 70 -0.83 -35.02 -13.69
N SER A 71 -2.10 -35.35 -13.51
CA SER A 71 -2.67 -36.64 -13.90
C SER A 71 -3.05 -36.62 -15.39
N GLY A 72 -2.80 -37.72 -16.11
CA GLY A 72 -3.24 -37.89 -17.49
C GLY A 72 -2.42 -37.17 -18.57
N VAL A 73 -1.25 -36.60 -18.25
CA VAL A 73 -0.36 -36.01 -19.27
C VAL A 73 0.49 -37.11 -19.90
N TYR A 74 0.16 -37.52 -21.12
CA TYR A 74 1.07 -38.24 -21.99
C TYR A 74 1.66 -37.26 -23.01
N PHE A 75 2.95 -36.98 -22.90
CA PHE A 75 3.71 -36.46 -24.03
C PHE A 75 4.03 -37.63 -24.95
N SER A 76 3.41 -37.70 -26.11
CA SER A 76 3.89 -38.52 -27.23
C SER A 76 4.37 -37.59 -28.33
N TRP A 77 5.60 -37.79 -28.78
CA TRP A 77 6.04 -37.26 -30.06
C TRP A 77 5.33 -38.10 -31.13
N ASP A 78 4.39 -37.50 -31.86
CA ASP A 78 4.07 -38.01 -33.18
C ASP A 78 5.13 -37.56 -34.19
#